data_AF-A0A4V4HR95-F1
#
_entry.id   AF-A0A4V4HR95-F1
#
_cell.length_a   1.000
_cell.length_b   1.000
_cell.length_c   1.000
_cell.angle_alpha   90.00
_cell.angle_beta   90.00
_cell.angle_gamma   90.00
#
_symmetry.space_group_name_H-M   'P 1'
#
loop_
_entity.id
_entity.type
_entity.pdbx_description
1 polymer ?
#
loop_
_entity_poly.entity_id
_entity_poly.type
_entity_poly.pdbx_seq_one_letter_code
_entity_poly.pdbx_strand_id
1 'polypeptide(L)' 'MVGSNPTLSAIHLNLLLRVFGKALVVVTEWDEFRALDFRRLKQEMKAPVIVDLRNIYKPEEMEKYGFSHFPIGKRMAKA' A
#
# COMPACT_ATOMS: atom_id res chain seq x y z
N MET A 1 -2.26 -11.19 16.85
CA MET A 1 -1.25 -11.80 15.97
C MET A 1 -1.98 -12.58 14.89
N VAL A 2 -2.27 -11.97 13.74
CA VAL A 2 -2.65 -12.73 12.53
C VAL A 2 -1.38 -12.78 11.71
N GLY A 3 -0.65 -13.89 11.87
CA GLY A 3 0.63 -14.13 11.22
C GLY A 3 0.48 -14.29 9.72
N SER A 4 1.58 -13.99 9.03
CA SER A 4 1.83 -14.20 7.60
C SER A 4 1.16 -15.48 7.09
N ASN A 5 0.43 -15.40 5.98
CA ASN A 5 -0.27 -16.55 5.41
C ASN A 5 0.57 -17.17 4.28
N PRO A 6 1.20 -18.33 4.50
CA PRO A 6 2.14 -18.92 3.54
C PRO A 6 1.47 -19.30 2.21
N THR A 7 0.17 -19.62 2.21
CA THR A 7 -0.60 -20.02 1.02
C THR A 7 -0.98 -18.84 0.12
N LEU A 8 -0.88 -17.60 0.62
CA LEU A 8 -1.23 -16.38 -0.12
C LEU A 8 -0.03 -15.75 -0.86
N SER A 9 1.20 -16.17 -0.55
CA SER A 9 2.42 -15.65 -1.18
C SER A 9 2.43 -15.77 -2.72
N ALA A 10 1.88 -16.85 -3.29
CA ALA A 10 1.94 -17.12 -4.74
C ALA A 10 0.72 -16.62 -5.54
N ILE A 11 -0.47 -16.53 -4.93
CA ILE A 11 -1.73 -16.17 -5.61
C ILE A 11 -2.15 -14.72 -5.33
N HIS A 12 -1.69 -14.10 -4.25
CA HIS A 12 -2.14 -12.76 -3.84
C HIS A 12 -1.27 -11.62 -4.40
N LEU A 13 0.02 -11.84 -4.66
CA LEU A 13 0.84 -10.79 -5.29
C LEU A 13 0.30 -10.42 -6.68
N ASN A 14 -0.11 -11.40 -7.49
CA ASN A 14 -0.70 -11.14 -8.81
C ASN A 14 -2.16 -10.68 -8.79
N LEU A 15 -2.88 -10.83 -7.67
CA LEU A 15 -4.30 -10.46 -7.55
C LEU A 15 -4.51 -9.10 -6.85
N LEU A 16 -3.64 -8.73 -5.89
CA LEU A 16 -3.66 -7.44 -5.19
C LEU A 16 -2.72 -6.39 -5.81
N LEU A 17 -1.65 -6.80 -6.51
CA LEU A 17 -0.85 -5.91 -7.37
C LEU A 17 -1.41 -5.81 -8.79
N ARG A 18 -2.61 -6.33 -9.05
CA ARG A 18 -3.33 -5.98 -10.28
C ARG A 18 -3.90 -4.59 -10.11
N VAL A 19 -2.99 -3.61 -10.24
CA VAL A 19 -3.22 -2.18 -10.28
C VAL A 19 -4.41 -1.94 -11.21
N PHE A 20 -5.58 -1.67 -10.64
CA PHE A 20 -6.70 -1.10 -11.38
C PHE A 20 -6.38 0.36 -11.68
N GLY A 21 -5.35 0.54 -12.51
CA GLY A 21 -4.91 1.76 -13.15
C GLY A 21 -4.55 2.98 -12.29
N LYS A 22 -4.94 3.14 -11.03
CA LYS A 22 -4.86 4.47 -10.37
C LYS A 22 -4.55 4.49 -8.88
N ALA A 23 -4.81 3.42 -8.13
CA ALA A 23 -4.59 3.42 -6.69
C ALA A 23 -4.30 2.02 -6.14
N LEU A 24 -3.60 1.99 -5.00
CA LEU A 24 -3.46 0.83 -4.12
C LEU A 24 -4.39 1.00 -2.93
N VAL A 25 -5.18 -0.02 -2.61
CA VAL A 25 -6.08 -0.02 -1.44
C VAL A 25 -5.65 -1.12 -0.48
N VAL A 26 -5.26 -0.74 0.74
CA VAL A 26 -4.83 -1.66 1.79
C VAL A 26 -6.02 -1.94 2.72
N VAL A 27 -6.47 -3.19 2.73
CA VAL A 27 -7.61 -3.64 3.55
C VAL A 27 -7.20 -4.63 4.65
N THR A 28 -5.96 -5.13 4.61
CA THR A 28 -5.37 -6.04 5.60
C THR A 28 -4.04 -5.49 6.12
N GLU A 29 -3.64 -5.91 7.32
CA GLU A 29 -2.48 -5.41 8.05
C GLU A 29 -1.23 -6.30 7.97
N TRP A 30 -1.18 -7.19 6.98
CA TRP A 30 -0.12 -8.20 6.86
C TRP A 30 1.25 -7.59 6.59
N ASP A 31 2.29 -8.28 7.08
CA ASP A 31 3.67 -7.79 7.05
C ASP A 31 4.22 -7.64 5.62
N GLU A 32 3.71 -8.42 4.67
CA GLU A 32 4.05 -8.32 3.25
C GLU A 32 3.71 -6.94 2.67
N PHE A 33 2.64 -6.29 3.16
CA PHE A 33 2.31 -4.91 2.78
C PHE A 33 3.23 -3.90 3.48
N ARG A 34 3.66 -4.18 4.71
CA ARG A 34 4.60 -3.30 5.44
C ARG A 34 5.99 -3.26 4.80
N ALA A 35 6.36 -4.31 4.07
CA ALA A 35 7.67 -4.46 3.45
C ALA A 35 7.69 -4.14 1.93
N LEU A 36 6.68 -3.43 1.40
CA LEU A 36 6.66 -3.06 -0.02
C LEU A 36 7.81 -2.14 -0.41
N ASP A 37 8.38 -2.36 -1.60
CA ASP A 37 9.27 -1.39 -2.24
C ASP A 37 8.44 -0.28 -2.90
N PHE A 38 8.28 0.83 -2.18
CA PHE A 38 7.52 2.00 -2.66
C PHE A 38 8.09 2.64 -3.92
N ARG A 39 9.40 2.53 -4.17
CA ARG A 39 10.02 3.10 -5.39
C ARG A 39 9.59 2.31 -6.61
N ARG A 40 9.68 0.99 -6.52
CA ARG A 40 9.24 0.09 -7.59
C ARG A 40 7.72 0.19 -7.81
N LEU A 41 6.95 0.17 -6.73
CA LEU A 41 5.49 0.33 -6.78
C LEU A 41 5.08 1.60 -7.52
N LYS A 42 5.73 2.74 -7.23
CA LYS A 42 5.45 4.02 -7.89
C LYS A 42 5.68 3.96 -9.40
N GLN A 43 6.67 3.22 -9.87
CA GLN A 43 6.98 3.06 -11.30
C GLN A 43 5.95 2.19 -12.03
N GLU A 44 5.33 1.24 -11.33
CA GLU A 44 4.33 0.32 -11.89
C GLU A 44 2.90 0.90 -11.86
N MET A 45 2.64 1.91 -11.02
CA MET A 45 1.32 2.54 -10.90
C MET A 45 1.12 3.70 -11.89
N LYS A 46 -0.07 3.82 -12.52
CA LYS A 46 -0.37 5.00 -13.36
C LYS A 46 -0.61 6.28 -12.56
N ALA A 47 -0.94 6.16 -11.27
CA ALA A 47 -0.99 7.27 -10.33
C ALA A 47 -0.56 6.79 -8.93
N PRO A 48 0.28 7.55 -8.21
CA PRO A 48 0.81 7.14 -6.91
C PRO A 48 -0.19 7.46 -5.79
N VAL A 49 -1.34 6.77 -5.77
CA VAL A 49 -2.38 6.95 -4.76
C VAL A 49 -2.46 5.72 -3.86
N ILE A 50 -2.40 5.92 -2.55
CA ILE A 50 -2.56 4.85 -1.55
C ILE A 50 -3.74 5.19 -0.64
N VAL A 51 -4.70 4.28 -0.56
CA VAL A 51 -5.80 4.30 0.42
C VAL A 51 -5.49 3.24 1.48
N ASP A 52 -5.21 3.67 2.70
CA ASP A 52 -4.78 2.79 3.78
C ASP A 52 -5.88 2.68 4.85
N LEU A 53 -6.70 1.63 4.76
CA LEU A 53 -7.78 1.38 5.72
C LEU A 53 -7.29 0.76 7.03
N ARG A 54 -6.02 0.35 7.07
CA ARG A 54 -5.41 -0.32 8.23
C ARG A 54 -4.36 0.53 8.93
N ASN A 55 -4.06 1.72 8.40
CA ASN A 55 -3.11 2.68 8.92
C ASN A 55 -1.72 2.07 9.16
N ILE A 56 -1.29 1.15 8.28
CA ILE A 56 0.00 0.48 8.35
C ILE A 56 1.15 1.38 7.90
N TYR A 57 0.88 2.41 7.10
CA TYR A 57 1.89 3.37 6.65
C TYR A 57 1.83 4.70 7.43
N LYS A 58 2.99 5.32 7.57
CA LYS A 58 3.11 6.66 8.16
C LYS A 58 2.92 7.73 7.08
N PRO A 59 2.10 8.77 7.31
CA PRO A 59 1.89 9.85 6.33
C PRO A 59 3.20 10.47 5.81
N GLU A 60 4.17 10.70 6.70
CA GLU A 60 5.45 11.35 6.37
C GLU A 60 6.30 10.47 5.45
N GLU A 61 6.19 9.15 5.60
CA GLU A 61 6.89 8.20 4.72
C GLU A 61 6.26 8.20 3.32
N MET A 62 4.93 8.22 3.24
CA MET A 62 4.23 8.27 1.95
C MET A 62 4.50 9.58 1.21
N GLU A 63 4.56 10.71 1.93
CA GLU A 63 4.96 12.01 1.39
C GLU A 63 6.39 11.96 0.84
N LYS A 64 7.33 11.37 1.59
CA LYS A 64 8.73 11.20 1.14
C LYS A 64 8.85 10.41 -0.16
N TYR A 65 8.01 9.40 -0.36
CA TYR A 65 7.98 8.63 -1.61
C TYR A 65 7.08 9.29 -2.69
N GLY A 66 6.42 10.40 -2.37
CA GLY A 66 5.57 11.17 -3.26
C GLY A 66 4.30 10.42 -3.65
N PHE A 67 3.65 9.80 -2.65
CA PHE A 67 2.32 9.21 -2.76
C PHE A 67 1.27 10.13 -2.15
N SER A 68 0.13 10.26 -2.82
CA SER A 68 -1.08 10.79 -2.20
C SER A 68 -1.65 9.72 -1.28
N HIS A 69 -1.58 9.96 0.04
CA HIS A 69 -1.92 8.97 1.06
C HIS A 69 -3.19 9.34 1.81
N PHE A 70 -4.14 8.41 1.81
CA PHE A 70 -5.45 8.52 2.43
C PHE A 70 -5.58 7.51 3.59
N PRO A 71 -5.09 7.85 4.79
CA PRO A 71 -5.30 7.05 6.00
C PRO A 71 -6.68 7.30 6.62
N ILE A 72 -7.15 6.36 7.43
CA ILE A 72 -8.40 6.52 8.19
C ILE A 72 -8.13 7.16 9.55
N GLY A 73 -8.83 8.26 9.85
CA GLY A 73 -8.73 8.93 11.16
C GLY A 73 -7.39 9.61 11.44
N LYS A 74 -6.53 9.79 10.43
CA LYS A 74 -5.25 10.51 10.52
C LYS A 74 -5.21 11.66 9.51
N ARG A 75 -4.25 12.58 9.69
CA ARG A 75 -3.98 13.63 8.71
C ARG A 75 -3.47 13.01 7.41
N MET A 76 -4.02 13.45 6.29
CA MET A 76 -3.57 13.03 4.96
C MET A 76 -2.18 13.59 4.66
N ALA A 77 -1.41 12.82 3.91
CA ALA A 77 -0.21 13.32 3.25
C ALA A 77 -0.59 13.76 1.83
N LYS A 78 -0.15 14.96 1.43
CA LYS A 78 -0.28 15.43 0.05
C LYS A 78 1.05 15.16 -0.66
N ALA A 79 0.95 14.66 -1.89
CA ALA A 79 2.10 14.51 -2.79
C ALA A 79 2.62 15.87 -3.27
#